data_AF-A0A7C1YWW4-F1
#
_entry.id   AF-A0A7C1YWW4-F1
#
_cell.length_a   1.000
_cell.length_b   1.000
_cell.length_c   1.000
_cell.angle_alpha   90.00
_cell.angle_beta   90.00
_cell.angle_gamma   90.00
#
_symmetry.space_group_name_H-M   'P 1'
#
loop_
_entity.id
_entity.type
_entity.pdbx_description
1 polymer ?
#
loop_
_entity_poly.entity_id
_entity_poly.type
_entity_poly.pdbx_seq_one_letter_code
_entity_poly.pdbx_strand_id
1 'polypeptide(L)'
;MRRRDFLKCASASVLGVEALGRWSAGQATSNALDRYGGWKGKEFRATGFFRLEKENRWWLVTPEGNAFLSFGVNHLHMGWWAQPYNREVWRERLGVAQARGPDFARAFRTWFMQERHRFGFNTLGVHNSLDVLNAPEPFMPYVKPITFVDIPHWKQDVSDDNFVDVFSNDFAKHCDNMAAEHVTPLEDDPYLLGYAMTDCPLLTEEDCRQRTDVIGGGRRAARIGWPRRLRNLSINSAGKRAYVDCVRQLYRNEIRDFNATYGTTFNSFGEIETARDWRLETDLSNGNEMRDNVEFLELVIAKYYQTALNAISMIDAPNLIPSKTGRQHGGLLQIDGTPY
;
A
#
# COMPACT_ATOMS: atom_id res chain seq x y z
N MET A 1 -20.13 16.95 -22.33
CA MET A 1 -20.74 15.76 -22.96
C MET A 1 -21.00 14.73 -21.86
N ARG A 2 -22.26 14.34 -21.60
CA ARG A 2 -22.64 13.55 -20.40
C ARG A 2 -22.58 12.04 -20.70
N ARG A 3 -22.10 11.26 -19.74
CA ARG A 3 -21.90 9.79 -19.74
C ARG A 3 -23.11 8.94 -20.20
N ARG A 4 -24.30 9.53 -20.36
CA ARG A 4 -25.51 8.85 -20.84
C ARG A 4 -25.63 8.76 -22.36
N ASP A 5 -24.92 9.60 -23.12
CA ASP A 5 -25.09 9.66 -24.58
C ASP A 5 -24.23 8.63 -25.33
N PHE A 6 -23.27 7.99 -24.66
CA PHE A 6 -22.44 6.93 -25.25
C PHE A 6 -23.17 5.58 -25.37
N LEU A 7 -24.22 5.34 -24.58
CA LEU A 7 -24.93 4.05 -24.56
C LEU A 7 -26.07 3.95 -25.58
N LYS A 8 -26.37 5.00 -26.34
CA LYS A 8 -27.48 5.01 -27.31
C LYS A 8 -27.06 4.82 -28.78
N CYS A 9 -25.76 4.89 -29.09
CA CYS A 9 -25.28 4.63 -30.46
C CYS A 9 -24.90 3.17 -30.72
N ALA A 10 -24.94 2.29 -29.69
CA ALA A 10 -24.60 0.87 -29.84
C ALA A 10 -25.81 -0.06 -30.02
N SER A 11 -27.05 0.48 -30.04
CA SER A 11 -28.29 -0.31 -30.04
C SER A 11 -29.14 -0.19 -31.31
N ALA A 12 -28.62 0.42 -32.38
CA ALA A 12 -29.35 0.59 -33.64
C ALA A 12 -28.67 -0.12 -34.81
N SER A 13 -28.70 -1.46 -34.81
CA SER A 13 -28.70 -2.27 -36.03
C SER A 13 -28.97 -3.74 -35.67
N VAL A 14 -30.22 -4.06 -35.38
CA VAL A 14 -30.75 -5.43 -35.38
C VAL A 14 -31.58 -5.59 -36.65
N LEU A 15 -30.99 -6.18 -37.69
CA LEU A 15 -31.70 -6.96 -38.71
C LEU A 15 -30.73 -8.05 -39.17
N GLY A 16 -30.98 -9.29 -38.75
CA GLY A 16 -30.14 -10.44 -39.06
C GLY A 16 -30.14 -11.49 -37.96
N VAL A 17 -31.33 -11.96 -37.57
CA VAL A 17 -31.50 -13.16 -36.74
C VAL A 17 -31.19 -14.36 -37.61
N GLU A 18 -29.91 -14.78 -37.67
CA GLU A 18 -29.43 -16.13 -38.03
C GLU A 18 -27.89 -16.16 -38.12
N ALA A 19 -27.23 -15.77 -37.02
CA ALA A 19 -25.84 -16.13 -36.75
C ALA A 19 -25.57 -15.91 -35.26
N LEU A 20 -26.22 -16.72 -34.41
CA LEU A 20 -25.67 -17.01 -33.08
C LEU A 20 -24.43 -17.90 -33.28
N GLY A 21 -23.42 -17.34 -33.95
CA GLY A 21 -22.06 -17.81 -33.88
C GLY A 21 -21.61 -17.61 -32.45
N ARG A 22 -21.47 -18.73 -31.75
CA ARG A 22 -20.76 -18.91 -30.49
C ARG A 22 -19.91 -17.68 -30.16
N TRP A 23 -20.30 -16.92 -29.14
CA TRP A 23 -19.28 -16.27 -28.31
C TRP A 23 -18.54 -17.41 -27.62
N SER A 24 -17.62 -18.04 -28.35
CA SER A 24 -16.46 -18.62 -27.71
C SER A 24 -15.83 -17.44 -26.98
N ALA A 25 -15.97 -17.40 -25.66
CA ALA A 25 -14.90 -16.86 -24.84
C ALA A 25 -13.64 -17.49 -25.45
N GLY A 26 -12.89 -16.69 -26.22
CA GLY A 26 -11.72 -17.20 -26.89
C GLY A 26 -10.92 -17.85 -25.78
N GLN A 27 -10.75 -19.18 -25.88
CA GLN A 27 -9.64 -19.80 -25.20
C GLN A 27 -8.45 -18.99 -25.73
N ALA A 28 -7.99 -18.03 -24.94
CA ALA A 28 -6.63 -17.57 -25.06
C ALA A 28 -5.86 -18.87 -24.96
N THR A 29 -5.43 -19.39 -26.12
CA THR A 29 -4.65 -20.60 -26.20
C THR A 29 -3.55 -20.42 -25.17
N SER A 30 -3.32 -21.40 -24.30
CA SER A 30 -2.32 -21.32 -23.21
C SER A 30 -0.95 -20.79 -23.66
N ASN A 31 -0.66 -20.84 -24.96
CA ASN A 31 0.52 -20.28 -25.62
C ASN A 31 0.58 -18.74 -25.71
N ALA A 32 -0.51 -18.01 -25.45
CA ALA A 32 -0.54 -16.54 -25.55
C ALA A 32 0.00 -15.83 -24.30
N LEU A 33 0.05 -16.55 -23.18
CA LEU A 33 0.60 -16.05 -21.91
C LEU A 33 1.90 -16.76 -21.56
N ASP A 34 2.76 -16.12 -20.78
CA ASP A 34 3.90 -16.75 -20.13
C ASP A 34 3.52 -17.44 -18.82
N ARG A 35 4.50 -18.06 -18.15
CA ARG A 35 4.26 -18.80 -16.89
C ARG A 35 3.77 -17.92 -15.74
N TYR A 36 3.96 -16.61 -15.85
CA TYR A 36 3.53 -15.61 -14.87
C TYR A 36 2.19 -14.96 -15.24
N GLY A 37 1.61 -15.29 -16.40
CA GLY A 37 0.36 -14.71 -16.89
C GLY A 37 0.55 -13.39 -17.66
N GLY A 38 1.77 -13.07 -18.10
CA GLY A 38 2.08 -11.96 -18.99
C GLY A 38 1.75 -12.27 -20.44
N TRP A 39 1.30 -11.29 -21.19
CA TRP A 39 0.90 -11.41 -22.58
C TRP A 39 2.10 -11.34 -23.54
N LYS A 40 2.37 -12.44 -24.23
CA LYS A 40 3.50 -12.61 -25.17
C LYS A 40 3.37 -11.78 -26.46
N GLY A 41 2.21 -11.17 -26.71
CA GLY A 41 2.04 -10.27 -27.86
C GLY A 41 2.76 -8.92 -27.69
N LYS A 42 3.30 -8.64 -26.50
CA LYS A 42 4.13 -7.47 -26.24
C LYS A 42 5.30 -7.83 -25.34
N GLU A 43 6.49 -7.76 -25.92
CA GLU A 43 7.75 -8.13 -25.28
C GLU A 43 8.57 -6.91 -24.87
N PHE A 44 9.43 -7.13 -23.89
CA PHE A 44 10.36 -6.22 -23.25
C PHE A 44 11.60 -7.02 -22.83
N ARG A 45 12.61 -6.35 -22.27
CA ARG A 45 13.78 -7.06 -21.70
C ARG A 45 13.36 -7.94 -20.51
N ALA A 46 13.62 -9.24 -20.62
CA ALA A 46 13.54 -10.19 -19.51
C ALA A 46 14.64 -9.92 -18.48
N THR A 47 14.29 -9.86 -17.21
CA THR A 47 15.23 -9.62 -16.10
C THR A 47 15.21 -10.71 -15.04
N GLY A 48 14.31 -11.69 -15.15
CA GLY A 48 14.09 -12.70 -14.12
C GLY A 48 13.15 -12.25 -12.99
N PHE A 49 12.71 -10.98 -12.99
CA PHE A 49 11.86 -10.40 -11.95
C PHE A 49 10.78 -9.49 -12.55
N PHE A 50 9.70 -9.28 -11.79
CA PHE A 50 8.72 -8.27 -12.13
C PHE A 50 9.34 -6.87 -12.08
N ARG A 51 8.95 -6.02 -13.04
CA ARG A 51 9.39 -4.62 -13.07
C ARG A 51 8.37 -3.73 -13.75
N LEU A 52 8.60 -2.43 -13.66
CA LEU A 52 7.81 -1.42 -14.35
C LEU A 52 8.57 -0.94 -15.60
N GLU A 53 7.84 -0.74 -16.69
CA GLU A 53 8.39 -0.08 -17.89
C GLU A 53 7.37 0.90 -18.47
N LYS A 54 7.86 2.09 -18.85
CA LYS A 54 7.05 3.10 -19.54
C LYS A 54 7.41 3.15 -21.02
N GLU A 55 6.41 2.95 -21.86
CA GLU A 55 6.44 3.35 -23.27
C GLU A 55 5.34 4.40 -23.50
N ASN A 56 4.39 4.12 -24.41
CA ASN A 56 3.18 4.93 -24.60
C ASN A 56 2.25 4.91 -23.38
N ARG A 57 2.41 3.91 -22.51
CA ARG A 57 1.78 3.80 -21.18
C ARG A 57 2.68 2.98 -20.26
N TRP A 58 2.33 2.99 -18.98
CA TRP A 58 2.95 2.14 -17.98
C TRP A 58 2.51 0.68 -18.15
N TRP A 59 3.50 -0.22 -18.05
CA TRP A 59 3.31 -1.66 -18.04
C TRP A 59 4.04 -2.26 -16.85
N LEU A 60 3.40 -3.22 -16.18
CA LEU A 60 4.16 -4.23 -15.47
C LEU A 60 4.77 -5.16 -16.52
N VAL A 61 5.97 -5.65 -16.25
CA VAL A 61 6.70 -6.57 -17.11
C VAL A 61 7.01 -7.81 -16.29
N THR A 62 6.70 -8.99 -16.80
CA THR A 62 7.00 -10.26 -16.14
C THR A 62 8.50 -10.56 -16.14
N PRO A 63 8.96 -11.52 -15.32
CA PRO A 63 10.33 -12.04 -15.38
C PRO A 63 10.82 -12.45 -16.76
N GLU A 64 9.92 -12.97 -17.61
CA GLU A 64 10.20 -13.39 -18.98
C GLU A 64 10.14 -12.24 -19.99
N GLY A 65 9.88 -11.01 -19.54
CA GLY A 65 9.87 -9.83 -20.40
C GLY A 65 8.54 -9.57 -21.10
N ASN A 66 7.40 -10.12 -20.63
CA ASN A 66 6.11 -9.91 -21.31
C ASN A 66 5.27 -8.85 -20.60
N ALA A 67 4.44 -8.14 -21.36
CA ALA A 67 3.51 -7.16 -20.81
C ALA A 67 2.53 -7.81 -19.85
N PHE A 68 2.38 -7.25 -18.66
CA PHE A 68 1.56 -7.80 -17.60
C PHE A 68 0.51 -6.80 -17.14
N LEU A 69 -0.72 -7.28 -16.98
CA LEU A 69 -1.79 -6.57 -16.28
C LEU A 69 -2.16 -7.40 -15.06
N SER A 70 -1.97 -6.82 -13.87
CA SER A 70 -2.36 -7.49 -12.65
C SER A 70 -3.89 -7.49 -12.52
N PHE A 71 -4.47 -8.69 -12.52
CA PHE A 71 -5.89 -8.91 -12.32
C PHE A 71 -6.08 -10.04 -11.31
N GLY A 72 -6.58 -9.69 -10.13
CA GLY A 72 -6.48 -10.55 -8.97
C GLY A 72 -7.52 -10.28 -7.91
N VAL A 73 -7.32 -10.94 -6.77
CA VAL A 73 -8.23 -10.93 -5.63
C VAL A 73 -7.48 -10.63 -4.34
N ASN A 74 -8.12 -9.83 -3.49
CA ASN A 74 -7.74 -9.57 -2.10
C ASN A 74 -8.64 -10.36 -1.15
N HIS A 75 -8.25 -10.48 0.11
CA HIS A 75 -9.09 -11.04 1.19
C HIS A 75 -9.42 -12.55 1.04
N LEU A 76 -8.54 -13.33 0.41
CA LEU A 76 -8.50 -14.79 0.47
C LEU A 76 -7.85 -15.28 1.77
N HIS A 77 -8.37 -14.80 2.90
CA HIS A 77 -7.88 -15.20 4.21
C HIS A 77 -8.71 -16.36 4.75
N MET A 78 -8.11 -17.55 4.86
CA MET A 78 -8.79 -18.77 5.30
C MET A 78 -9.49 -18.56 6.66
N GLY A 79 -8.85 -17.83 7.58
CA GLY A 79 -9.43 -17.53 8.89
C GLY A 79 -10.69 -16.65 8.84
N TRP A 80 -10.85 -15.80 7.82
CA TRP A 80 -12.06 -14.98 7.67
C TRP A 80 -13.24 -15.78 7.11
N TRP A 81 -12.94 -16.89 6.43
CA TRP A 81 -13.94 -17.79 5.85
C TRP A 81 -14.33 -18.89 6.84
N ALA A 82 -13.59 -18.99 7.94
CA ALA A 82 -13.85 -19.85 9.08
C ALA A 82 -14.50 -19.12 10.26
N GLN A 83 -15.05 -17.92 10.05
CA GLN A 83 -15.69 -17.14 11.12
C GLN A 83 -17.04 -17.77 11.53
N PRO A 84 -17.51 -17.58 12.77
CA PRO A 84 -18.73 -18.21 13.27
C PRO A 84 -19.99 -17.97 12.40
N TYR A 85 -20.03 -16.84 11.69
CA TYR A 85 -21.17 -16.46 10.84
C TYR A 85 -21.13 -17.03 9.41
N ASN A 86 -20.01 -17.63 8.96
CA ASN A 86 -19.89 -18.17 7.60
C ASN A 86 -19.23 -19.55 7.50
N ARG A 87 -18.65 -20.08 8.59
CA ARG A 87 -17.85 -21.30 8.56
C ARG A 87 -18.65 -22.53 8.13
N GLU A 88 -19.93 -22.65 8.46
CA GLU A 88 -20.78 -23.80 8.07
C GLU A 88 -21.00 -23.82 6.55
N VAL A 89 -21.23 -22.67 5.94
CA VAL A 89 -21.35 -22.53 4.47
C VAL A 89 -20.05 -22.95 3.79
N TRP A 90 -18.91 -22.50 4.29
CA TRP A 90 -17.61 -22.85 3.70
C TRP A 90 -17.21 -24.29 3.96
N ARG A 91 -17.54 -24.84 5.14
CA ARG A 91 -17.36 -26.26 5.46
C ARG A 91 -18.10 -27.14 4.44
N GLU A 92 -19.36 -26.82 4.16
CA GLU A 92 -20.19 -27.55 3.21
C GLU A 92 -19.71 -27.36 1.78
N ARG A 93 -19.45 -26.11 1.36
CA ARG A 93 -18.98 -25.78 0.01
C ARG A 93 -17.65 -26.46 -0.33
N LEU A 94 -16.75 -26.56 0.64
CA LEU A 94 -15.45 -27.21 0.46
C LEU A 94 -15.47 -28.70 0.77
N GLY A 95 -16.60 -29.25 1.22
CA GLY A 95 -16.76 -30.69 1.49
C GLY A 95 -15.86 -31.20 2.62
N VAL A 96 -15.62 -30.41 3.66
CA VAL A 96 -14.74 -30.78 4.78
C VAL A 96 -15.51 -31.02 6.09
N ALA A 97 -14.93 -31.78 7.01
CA ALA A 97 -15.54 -32.02 8.32
C ALA A 97 -15.52 -30.77 9.22
N GLN A 98 -14.45 -29.96 9.12
CA GLN A 98 -14.27 -28.76 9.94
C GLN A 98 -13.67 -27.64 9.07
N ALA A 99 -14.13 -26.40 9.26
CA ALA A 99 -13.57 -25.22 8.60
C ALA A 99 -12.27 -24.75 9.29
N ARG A 100 -11.34 -25.67 9.53
CA ARG A 100 -10.03 -25.41 10.15
C ARG A 100 -9.06 -26.55 9.87
N GLY A 101 -7.77 -26.28 10.09
CA GLY A 101 -6.72 -27.27 9.98
C GLY A 101 -6.35 -27.64 8.54
N PRO A 102 -5.45 -28.63 8.37
CA PRO A 102 -4.84 -28.96 7.07
C PRO A 102 -5.84 -29.35 5.97
N ASP A 103 -6.92 -30.07 6.33
CA ASP A 103 -7.92 -30.50 5.35
C ASP A 103 -8.67 -29.32 4.75
N PHE A 104 -9.04 -28.34 5.59
CA PHE A 104 -9.64 -27.08 5.14
C PHE A 104 -8.68 -26.27 4.27
N ALA A 105 -7.41 -26.18 4.65
CA ALA A 105 -6.38 -25.48 3.85
C ALA A 105 -6.22 -26.09 2.46
N ARG A 106 -6.14 -27.42 2.35
CA ARG A 106 -6.05 -28.12 1.05
C ARG A 106 -7.30 -27.93 0.19
N ALA A 107 -8.49 -28.05 0.79
CA ALA A 107 -9.74 -27.86 0.08
C ALA A 107 -9.92 -26.40 -0.38
N PHE A 108 -9.55 -25.44 0.47
CA PHE A 108 -9.55 -24.00 0.17
C PHE A 108 -8.63 -23.67 -1.00
N ARG A 109 -7.38 -24.16 -0.97
CA ARG A 109 -6.43 -23.99 -2.08
C ARG A 109 -6.97 -24.59 -3.37
N THR A 110 -7.50 -25.82 -3.32
CA THR A 110 -8.06 -26.51 -4.49
C THR A 110 -9.22 -25.72 -5.09
N TRP A 111 -10.15 -25.26 -4.25
CA TRP A 111 -11.25 -24.41 -4.66
C TRP A 111 -10.75 -23.11 -5.31
N PHE A 112 -9.77 -22.43 -4.70
CA PHE A 112 -9.23 -21.20 -5.25
C PHE A 112 -8.57 -21.42 -6.63
N MET A 113 -7.84 -22.52 -6.82
CA MET A 113 -7.28 -22.87 -8.13
C MET A 113 -8.37 -22.97 -9.20
N GLN A 114 -9.52 -23.56 -8.88
CA GLN A 114 -10.65 -23.66 -9.80
C GLN A 114 -11.24 -22.28 -10.14
N GLU A 115 -11.44 -21.43 -9.13
CA GLU A 115 -11.97 -20.07 -9.36
C GLU A 115 -10.98 -19.20 -10.13
N ARG A 116 -9.68 -19.35 -9.89
CA ARG A 116 -8.63 -18.72 -10.69
C ARG A 116 -8.80 -19.04 -12.17
N HIS A 117 -8.97 -20.31 -12.53
CA HIS A 117 -9.18 -20.71 -13.92
C HIS A 117 -10.50 -20.18 -14.48
N ARG A 118 -11.56 -20.19 -13.66
CA ARG A 118 -12.89 -19.73 -14.06
C ARG A 118 -12.96 -18.23 -14.35
N PHE A 119 -12.32 -17.41 -13.50
CA PHE A 119 -12.36 -15.95 -13.61
C PHE A 119 -11.15 -15.36 -14.33
N GLY A 120 -10.09 -16.14 -14.56
CA GLY A 120 -8.87 -15.68 -15.21
C GLY A 120 -7.95 -14.85 -14.30
N PHE A 121 -7.98 -15.09 -12.98
CA PHE A 121 -7.08 -14.38 -12.07
C PHE A 121 -5.61 -14.73 -12.35
N ASN A 122 -4.75 -13.73 -12.38
CA ASN A 122 -3.32 -13.90 -12.59
C ASN A 122 -2.47 -13.30 -11.45
N THR A 123 -3.08 -12.64 -10.45
CA THR A 123 -2.35 -12.12 -9.29
C THR A 123 -3.08 -12.43 -7.97
N LEU A 124 -2.33 -12.79 -6.94
CA LEU A 124 -2.76 -12.73 -5.55
C LEU A 124 -2.44 -11.35 -4.99
N GLY A 125 -3.46 -10.57 -4.66
CA GLY A 125 -3.24 -9.27 -4.05
C GLY A 125 -2.88 -9.38 -2.56
N VAL A 126 -3.33 -8.41 -1.77
CA VAL A 126 -3.07 -8.36 -0.33
C VAL A 126 -4.17 -9.06 0.48
N HIS A 127 -3.91 -9.26 1.78
CA HIS A 127 -4.86 -9.88 2.72
C HIS A 127 -5.23 -11.33 2.38
N ASN A 128 -4.26 -12.10 1.92
CA ASN A 128 -4.43 -13.49 1.48
C ASN A 128 -3.64 -14.45 2.38
N SER A 129 -4.12 -15.70 2.54
CA SER A 129 -3.39 -16.78 3.22
C SER A 129 -2.26 -17.32 2.33
N LEU A 130 -1.20 -16.53 2.13
CA LEU A 130 -0.05 -16.90 1.28
C LEU A 130 0.68 -18.16 1.80
N ASP A 131 0.64 -18.42 3.11
CA ASP A 131 1.14 -19.67 3.72
C ASP A 131 0.46 -20.93 3.17
N VAL A 132 -0.79 -20.81 2.72
CA VAL A 132 -1.54 -21.90 2.07
C VAL A 132 -1.42 -21.83 0.56
N LEU A 133 -1.49 -20.62 -0.02
CA LEU A 133 -1.53 -20.44 -1.47
C LEU A 133 -0.16 -20.60 -2.13
N ASN A 134 0.93 -20.17 -1.49
CA ASN A 134 2.30 -20.28 -2.02
C ASN A 134 3.02 -21.58 -1.62
N ALA A 135 2.31 -22.57 -1.06
CA ALA A 135 2.91 -23.85 -0.67
C ALA A 135 2.60 -24.97 -1.70
N PRO A 136 3.56 -25.89 -1.98
CA PRO A 136 4.96 -25.87 -1.53
C PRO A 136 5.81 -24.78 -2.22
N GLU A 137 5.34 -24.24 -3.35
CA GLU A 137 5.92 -23.11 -4.06
C GLU A 137 4.83 -22.19 -4.64
N PRO A 138 5.12 -20.90 -4.89
CA PRO A 138 4.19 -20.01 -5.56
C PRO A 138 3.83 -20.49 -6.96
N PHE A 139 2.54 -20.43 -7.31
CA PHE A 139 2.05 -20.84 -8.62
C PHE A 139 1.53 -19.66 -9.46
N MET A 140 1.48 -18.46 -8.88
CA MET A 140 1.04 -17.23 -9.53
C MET A 140 1.66 -16.01 -8.85
N PRO A 141 1.79 -14.89 -9.58
CA PRO A 141 2.30 -13.65 -9.02
C PRO A 141 1.55 -13.20 -7.76
N TYR A 142 2.26 -12.66 -6.78
CA TYR A 142 1.66 -12.26 -5.51
C TYR A 142 2.27 -10.98 -4.92
N VAL A 143 1.49 -10.29 -4.08
CA VAL A 143 1.94 -9.12 -3.31
C VAL A 143 2.17 -9.52 -1.86
N LYS A 144 3.34 -9.18 -1.32
CA LYS A 144 3.71 -9.48 0.08
C LYS A 144 3.50 -8.26 0.98
N PRO A 145 2.65 -8.34 2.03
CA PRO A 145 2.56 -7.26 3.01
C PRO A 145 3.84 -7.13 3.86
N ILE A 146 4.27 -5.89 4.11
CA ILE A 146 5.34 -5.53 5.08
C ILE A 146 4.96 -4.24 5.81
N THR A 147 4.65 -4.34 7.11
CA THR A 147 4.08 -3.24 7.89
C THR A 147 5.14 -2.60 8.79
N PHE A 148 5.86 -1.61 8.27
CA PHE A 148 6.85 -0.84 9.06
C PHE A 148 6.22 0.07 10.13
N VAL A 149 4.95 0.47 9.94
CA VAL A 149 4.19 1.29 10.90
C VAL A 149 2.76 0.77 11.01
N ASP A 150 2.31 0.38 12.20
CA ASP A 150 0.97 -0.20 12.37
C ASP A 150 -0.08 0.87 12.70
N ILE A 151 -0.35 1.76 11.74
CA ILE A 151 -1.33 2.84 11.85
C ILE A 151 -2.52 2.74 10.88
N PRO A 152 -3.12 1.55 10.64
CA PRO A 152 -4.20 1.43 9.67
C PRO A 152 -5.50 2.08 10.17
N HIS A 153 -6.26 2.70 9.26
CA HIS A 153 -7.51 3.40 9.60
C HIS A 153 -8.62 2.49 10.13
N TRP A 154 -8.62 1.19 9.83
CA TRP A 154 -9.68 0.25 10.20
C TRP A 154 -9.54 -0.27 11.63
N LYS A 155 -8.35 -0.17 12.25
CA LYS A 155 -8.08 -0.65 13.60
C LYS A 155 -8.62 0.34 14.65
N GLN A 156 -9.39 -0.18 15.61
CA GLN A 156 -9.98 0.63 16.69
C GLN A 156 -8.92 1.07 17.71
N ASP A 157 -7.96 0.19 18.01
CA ASP A 157 -6.92 0.43 19.02
C ASP A 157 -5.54 0.53 18.36
N VAL A 158 -5.30 1.60 17.60
CA VAL A 158 -3.95 1.96 17.15
C VAL A 158 -3.20 2.57 18.34
N SER A 159 -2.05 1.99 18.70
CA SER A 159 -1.19 2.54 19.74
C SER A 159 -0.57 3.85 19.28
N ASP A 160 -0.43 4.79 20.21
CA ASP A 160 0.27 6.05 19.98
C ASP A 160 1.76 5.83 19.65
N ASP A 161 2.35 4.76 20.17
CA ASP A 161 3.74 4.36 19.89
C ASP A 161 3.95 3.95 18.43
N ASN A 162 2.88 3.63 17.70
CA ASN A 162 2.97 3.27 16.28
C ASN A 162 3.23 4.49 15.38
N PHE A 163 3.02 5.72 15.88
CA PHE A 163 3.42 6.95 15.21
C PHE A 163 4.88 7.28 15.52
N VAL A 164 5.78 6.41 15.05
CA VAL A 164 7.22 6.44 15.33
C VAL A 164 7.89 7.72 14.82
N ASP A 165 9.02 8.09 15.44
CA ASP A 165 9.92 9.11 14.91
C ASP A 165 10.69 8.55 13.70
N VAL A 166 10.15 8.78 12.50
CA VAL A 166 10.73 8.29 11.23
C VAL A 166 12.09 8.91 10.90
N PHE A 167 12.48 9.98 11.59
CA PHE A 167 13.80 10.61 11.44
C PHE A 167 14.86 9.97 12.33
N SER A 168 14.46 9.09 13.27
CA SER A 168 15.36 8.44 14.20
C SER A 168 16.18 7.31 13.56
N ASN A 169 17.35 7.04 14.13
CA ASN A 169 18.14 5.87 13.77
C ASN A 169 17.46 4.56 14.17
N ASP A 170 16.59 4.58 15.19
CA ASP A 170 15.89 3.39 15.65
C ASP A 170 14.80 2.97 14.66
N PHE A 171 14.14 3.92 14.00
CA PHE A 171 13.25 3.61 12.88
C PHE A 171 14.00 2.99 11.69
N ALA A 172 15.21 3.47 11.37
CA ALA A 172 16.04 2.86 10.34
C ALA A 172 16.40 1.40 10.66
N LYS A 173 16.88 1.14 11.90
CA LYS A 173 17.16 -0.23 12.36
C LYS A 173 15.92 -1.11 12.34
N HIS A 174 14.76 -0.57 12.72
CA HIS A 174 13.50 -1.30 12.64
C HIS A 174 13.19 -1.71 11.20
N CYS A 175 13.38 -0.80 10.23
CA CYS A 175 13.19 -1.12 8.81
C CYS A 175 14.16 -2.20 8.34
N ASP A 176 15.44 -2.11 8.71
CA ASP A 176 16.45 -3.11 8.34
C ASP A 176 16.11 -4.50 8.90
N ASN A 177 15.66 -4.57 10.16
CA ASN A 177 15.25 -5.83 10.78
C ASN A 177 14.01 -6.43 10.10
N MET A 178 13.00 -5.61 9.79
CA MET A 178 11.80 -6.05 9.08
C MET A 178 12.13 -6.56 7.67
N ALA A 179 13.06 -5.90 6.98
CA ALA A 179 13.51 -6.32 5.67
C ALA A 179 14.30 -7.64 5.76
N ALA A 180 15.19 -7.80 6.74
CA ALA A 180 15.90 -9.06 6.96
C ALA A 180 14.95 -10.24 7.23
N GLU A 181 13.85 -10.01 7.97
CA GLU A 181 12.89 -11.05 8.30
C GLU A 181 11.93 -11.39 7.14
N HIS A 182 11.52 -10.40 6.35
CA HIS A 182 10.41 -10.57 5.40
C HIS A 182 10.77 -10.35 3.92
N VAL A 183 11.90 -9.71 3.64
CA VAL A 183 12.38 -9.43 2.28
C VAL A 183 13.44 -10.45 1.88
N THR A 184 14.51 -10.60 2.67
CA THR A 184 15.63 -11.52 2.35
C THR A 184 15.18 -12.93 1.96
N PRO A 185 14.22 -13.58 2.63
CA PRO A 185 13.82 -14.94 2.25
C PRO A 185 13.12 -15.05 0.88
N LEU A 186 12.77 -13.93 0.25
CA LEU A 186 12.01 -13.84 -0.99
C LEU A 186 12.79 -13.19 -2.13
N GLU A 187 14.07 -12.83 -1.93
CA GLU A 187 14.87 -12.05 -2.88
C GLU A 187 14.94 -12.67 -4.28
N ASP A 188 14.96 -14.01 -4.34
CA ASP A 188 15.06 -14.80 -5.57
C ASP A 188 13.70 -15.34 -6.06
N ASP A 189 12.58 -14.99 -5.41
CA ASP A 189 11.26 -15.48 -5.82
C ASP A 189 10.73 -14.69 -7.03
N PRO A 190 10.67 -15.31 -8.24
CA PRO A 190 10.28 -14.58 -9.43
C PRO A 190 8.75 -14.36 -9.52
N TYR A 191 7.96 -14.95 -8.62
CA TYR A 191 6.52 -14.69 -8.50
C TYR A 191 6.20 -13.52 -7.57
N LEU A 192 7.18 -13.01 -6.82
CA LEU A 192 6.95 -11.81 -6.03
C LEU A 192 6.76 -10.61 -6.96
N LEU A 193 5.54 -10.06 -6.97
CA LEU A 193 5.20 -8.87 -7.75
C LEU A 193 5.68 -7.59 -7.04
N GLY A 194 5.72 -7.61 -5.72
CA GLY A 194 6.18 -6.50 -4.90
C GLY A 194 5.63 -6.54 -3.48
N TYR A 195 5.97 -5.50 -2.73
CA TYR A 195 5.56 -5.35 -1.33
C TYR A 195 4.45 -4.32 -1.17
N ALA A 196 3.47 -4.62 -0.31
CA ALA A 196 2.48 -3.66 0.13
C ALA A 196 2.79 -3.21 1.57
N MET A 197 2.91 -1.91 1.77
CA MET A 197 3.09 -1.35 3.12
C MET A 197 1.74 -1.24 3.85
N THR A 198 1.74 -0.57 5.00
CA THR A 198 0.56 -0.37 5.85
C THR A 198 -0.68 -0.01 5.06
N ASP A 199 -1.75 -0.78 5.25
CA ASP A 199 -3.02 -0.59 4.55
C ASP A 199 -3.76 0.64 5.10
N CYS A 200 -4.08 1.57 4.21
CA CYS A 200 -4.81 2.81 4.50
C CYS A 200 -4.33 3.50 5.80
N PRO A 201 -3.06 3.96 5.85
CA PRO A 201 -2.47 4.53 7.06
C PRO A 201 -3.11 5.86 7.44
N LEU A 202 -3.18 6.12 8.75
CA LEU A 202 -3.69 7.37 9.32
C LEU A 202 -2.64 8.49 9.20
N LEU A 203 -2.56 9.13 8.04
CA LEU A 203 -1.51 10.12 7.74
C LEU A 203 -1.97 11.55 8.03
N THR A 204 -3.13 11.93 7.50
CA THR A 204 -3.57 13.32 7.51
C THR A 204 -4.35 13.67 8.79
N GLU A 205 -4.56 14.97 9.03
CA GLU A 205 -5.48 15.44 10.07
C GLU A 205 -6.91 14.95 9.85
N GLU A 206 -7.33 14.87 8.59
CA GLU A 206 -8.63 14.32 8.19
C GLU A 206 -8.72 12.81 8.49
N ASP A 207 -7.64 12.06 8.23
CA ASP A 207 -7.56 10.66 8.64
C ASP A 207 -7.57 10.54 10.16
N CYS A 208 -6.92 11.44 10.89
CA CYS A 208 -6.84 11.36 12.34
C CYS A 208 -8.08 11.89 13.06
N ARG A 209 -9.01 12.59 12.39
CA ARG A 209 -10.23 13.12 13.01
C ARG A 209 -11.13 12.00 13.53
N GLN A 210 -12.08 12.35 14.40
CA GLN A 210 -13.10 11.42 14.88
C GLN A 210 -13.91 10.82 13.70
N ARG A 211 -14.03 9.49 13.67
CA ARG A 211 -14.92 8.79 12.73
C ARG A 211 -16.23 8.45 13.42
N THR A 212 -17.31 9.09 12.98
CA THR A 212 -18.65 8.97 13.57
C THR A 212 -19.55 7.95 12.86
N ASP A 213 -19.20 7.55 11.64
CA ASP A 213 -19.90 6.52 10.87
C ASP A 213 -19.17 5.16 10.92
N VAL A 214 -19.72 4.20 10.15
CA VAL A 214 -19.18 2.84 10.01
C VAL A 214 -18.75 2.53 8.57
N ILE A 215 -18.63 3.56 7.72
CA ILE A 215 -18.24 3.40 6.32
C ILE A 215 -16.72 3.28 6.27
N GLY A 216 -16.23 2.14 5.77
CA GLY A 216 -14.78 1.89 5.66
C GLY A 216 -14.08 1.65 7.01
N GLY A 217 -14.80 1.40 8.10
CA GLY A 217 -14.24 1.00 9.40
C GLY A 217 -15.13 1.38 10.57
N GLY A 218 -14.87 0.82 11.75
CA GLY A 218 -15.68 1.09 12.95
C GLY A 218 -15.48 2.51 13.50
N ARG A 219 -16.51 3.05 14.17
CA ARG A 219 -16.41 4.35 14.86
C ARG A 219 -15.17 4.41 15.74
N ARG A 220 -14.50 5.56 15.75
CA ARG A 220 -13.31 5.80 16.59
C ARG A 220 -13.19 7.26 16.99
N ALA A 221 -12.55 7.49 18.14
CA ALA A 221 -12.17 8.83 18.59
C ALA A 221 -11.16 9.48 17.62
N ALA A 222 -10.98 10.79 17.77
CA ALA A 222 -9.89 11.49 17.14
C ALA A 222 -8.54 10.99 17.67
N ARG A 223 -7.49 11.16 16.88
CA ARG A 223 -6.12 10.78 17.19
C ARG A 223 -5.20 11.96 16.94
N ILE A 224 -4.04 11.92 17.58
CA ILE A 224 -2.96 12.86 17.33
C ILE A 224 -2.17 12.33 16.12
N GLY A 225 -2.10 13.12 15.05
CA GLY A 225 -1.34 12.78 13.84
C GLY A 225 0.17 12.98 14.01
N TRP A 226 0.95 12.48 13.05
CA TRP A 226 2.42 12.58 13.10
C TRP A 226 2.96 13.99 13.34
N PRO A 227 2.53 15.05 12.62
CA PRO A 227 3.05 16.40 12.84
C PRO A 227 2.91 16.86 14.29
N ARG A 228 1.73 16.64 14.88
CA ARG A 228 1.42 17.03 16.26
C ARG A 228 2.14 16.18 17.30
N ARG A 229 2.45 14.91 17.00
CA ARG A 229 3.27 14.06 17.87
C ARG A 229 4.74 14.46 17.82
N LEU A 230 5.33 14.53 16.63
CA LEU A 230 6.76 14.79 16.47
C LEU A 230 7.16 16.17 17.00
N ARG A 231 6.30 17.19 16.83
CA ARG A 231 6.51 18.52 17.43
C ARG A 231 6.42 18.54 18.95
N ASN A 232 5.95 17.48 19.61
CA ASN A 232 5.85 17.38 21.06
C ASN A 232 6.83 16.36 21.66
N LEU A 233 7.70 15.76 20.83
CA LEU A 233 8.80 14.93 21.31
C LEU A 233 9.87 15.76 22.03
N SER A 234 10.80 15.05 22.67
CA SER A 234 11.94 15.66 23.36
C SER A 234 12.87 16.40 22.40
N ILE A 235 13.62 17.39 22.91
CA ILE A 235 14.69 18.08 22.16
C ILE A 235 15.73 17.13 21.53
N ASN A 236 15.93 15.96 22.16
CA ASN A 236 16.87 14.95 21.68
C ASN A 236 16.32 14.17 20.47
N SER A 237 15.02 14.22 20.19
CA SER A 237 14.38 13.50 19.11
C SER A 237 14.66 14.15 17.75
N ALA A 238 14.94 13.33 16.73
CA ALA A 238 15.28 13.81 15.40
C ALA A 238 14.05 14.45 14.73
N GLY A 239 12.87 13.88 14.90
CA GLY A 239 11.62 14.42 14.38
C GLY A 239 11.25 15.78 14.98
N LYS A 240 11.60 16.02 16.25
CA LYS A 240 11.40 17.33 16.89
C LYS A 240 12.25 18.41 16.22
N ARG A 241 13.53 18.13 15.98
CA ARG A 241 14.43 19.07 15.28
C ARG A 241 13.97 19.30 13.85
N ALA A 242 13.60 18.24 13.13
CA ALA A 242 13.05 18.34 11.78
C ALA A 242 11.79 19.23 11.73
N TYR A 243 10.89 19.10 12.72
CA TYR A 243 9.72 19.96 12.83
C TYR A 243 10.11 21.43 13.01
N VAL A 244 10.99 21.72 13.97
CA VAL A 244 11.40 23.10 14.25
C VAL A 244 12.10 23.71 13.06
N ASP A 245 12.97 22.97 12.37
CA ASP A 245 13.63 23.44 11.15
C ASP A 245 12.61 23.74 10.03
N CYS A 246 11.60 22.88 9.85
CA CYS A 246 10.52 23.10 8.88
C CYS A 246 9.75 24.39 9.18
N VAL A 247 9.23 24.56 10.41
CA VAL A 247 8.46 25.77 10.74
C VAL A 247 9.33 27.02 10.76
N ARG A 248 10.62 26.91 11.15
CA ARG A 248 11.56 28.03 11.07
C ARG A 248 11.71 28.51 9.63
N GLN A 249 11.75 27.61 8.65
CA GLN A 249 11.80 27.96 7.22
C GLN A 249 10.47 28.53 6.72
N LEU A 250 9.34 27.88 7.04
CA LEU A 250 8.00 28.33 6.63
C LEU A 250 7.71 29.76 7.09
N TYR A 251 8.14 30.11 8.29
CA TYR A 251 7.99 31.44 8.88
C TYR A 251 9.20 32.34 8.69
N ARG A 252 10.18 31.98 7.84
CA ARG A 252 11.36 32.80 7.52
C ARG A 252 12.13 33.28 8.75
N ASN A 253 12.17 32.45 9.79
CA ASN A 253 12.75 32.74 11.10
C ASN A 253 12.07 33.89 11.88
N GLU A 254 10.84 34.28 11.51
CA GLU A 254 10.01 35.26 12.22
C GLU A 254 9.09 34.59 13.24
N ILE A 255 9.52 34.53 14.50
CA ILE A 255 8.77 33.85 15.57
C ILE A 255 7.39 34.48 15.85
N ARG A 256 7.22 35.78 15.54
CA ARG A 256 5.95 36.50 15.75
C ARG A 256 4.84 35.96 14.84
N ASP A 257 5.17 35.62 13.60
CA ASP A 257 4.19 35.10 12.63
C ASP A 257 3.78 33.67 12.97
N PHE A 258 4.73 32.87 13.46
CA PHE A 258 4.44 31.55 14.02
C PHE A 258 3.49 31.67 15.22
N ASN A 259 3.81 32.55 16.18
CA ASN A 259 2.99 32.77 17.36
C ASN A 259 1.57 33.23 17.01
N ALA A 260 1.41 34.09 15.99
CA ALA A 260 0.10 34.52 15.51
C ALA A 260 -0.73 33.35 14.95
N THR A 261 -0.10 32.42 14.23
CA THR A 261 -0.78 31.23 13.68
C THR A 261 -1.20 30.24 14.75
N TYR A 262 -0.31 29.99 15.72
CA TYR A 262 -0.52 28.94 16.73
C TYR A 262 -1.16 29.45 18.03
N GLY A 263 -1.34 30.77 18.18
CA GLY A 263 -1.82 31.37 19.42
C GLY A 263 -0.83 31.19 20.58
N THR A 264 0.48 31.23 20.30
CA THR A 264 1.55 30.98 21.27
C THR A 264 2.33 32.26 21.58
N THR A 265 3.26 32.19 22.54
CA THR A 265 4.06 33.35 22.98
C THR A 265 5.55 32.99 23.11
N PHE A 266 6.08 32.17 22.21
CA PHE A 266 7.49 31.80 22.23
C PHE A 266 8.39 32.98 21.87
N ASN A 267 9.52 33.14 22.54
CA ASN A 267 10.50 34.19 22.26
C ASN A 267 11.44 33.83 21.10
N SER A 268 11.59 32.53 20.81
CA SER A 268 12.43 32.04 19.71
C SER A 268 12.01 30.64 19.25
N PHE A 269 12.46 30.23 18.07
CA PHE A 269 12.31 28.83 17.62
C PHE A 269 13.04 27.83 18.53
N GLY A 270 14.07 28.26 19.28
CA GLY A 270 14.75 27.42 20.26
C GLY A 270 13.87 27.06 21.45
N GLU A 271 12.92 27.92 21.85
CA GLU A 271 11.92 27.56 22.87
C GLU A 271 10.93 26.50 22.36
N ILE A 272 10.66 26.49 21.05
CA ILE A 272 9.83 25.44 20.45
C ILE A 272 10.56 24.09 20.57
N GLU A 273 11.87 24.01 20.45
CA GLU A 273 12.64 22.74 20.56
C GLU A 273 12.49 22.05 21.92
N THR A 274 12.24 22.80 23.00
CA THR A 274 12.02 22.25 24.34
C THR A 274 10.55 22.13 24.72
N ALA A 275 9.65 22.84 24.02
CA ALA A 275 8.22 22.84 24.29
C ALA A 275 7.59 21.44 24.09
N ARG A 276 6.65 21.09 24.96
CA ARG A 276 5.84 19.87 24.91
C ARG A 276 4.40 20.17 25.27
N ASP A 277 3.53 19.19 25.03
CA ASP A 277 2.12 19.19 25.40
C ASP A 277 1.35 20.43 24.89
N TRP A 278 1.73 20.93 23.71
CA TRP A 278 1.10 22.11 23.10
C TRP A 278 0.43 21.74 21.78
N ARG A 279 -0.77 22.32 21.58
CA ARG A 279 -1.63 22.10 20.41
C ARG A 279 -1.82 20.60 20.10
N LEU A 280 -2.11 19.76 21.11
CA LEU A 280 -2.24 18.31 20.87
C LEU A 280 -3.52 17.95 20.09
N GLU A 281 -4.58 18.76 20.18
CA GLU A 281 -5.87 18.48 19.56
C GLU A 281 -5.95 18.86 18.08
N THR A 282 -6.80 18.14 17.34
CA THR A 282 -7.10 18.49 15.94
C THR A 282 -7.98 19.73 15.90
N ASP A 283 -7.55 20.75 15.18
CA ASP A 283 -8.30 21.99 14.95
C ASP A 283 -8.36 22.28 13.46
N LEU A 284 -9.40 21.73 12.81
CA LEU A 284 -9.62 21.89 11.38
C LEU A 284 -10.08 23.31 10.99
N SER A 285 -10.31 24.20 11.95
CA SER A 285 -10.70 25.58 11.69
C SER A 285 -9.49 26.49 11.43
N ASN A 286 -8.30 26.10 11.92
CA ASN A 286 -7.07 26.83 11.70
C ASN A 286 -6.40 26.40 10.39
N GLY A 287 -6.78 27.05 9.28
CA GLY A 287 -6.26 26.75 7.94
C GLY A 287 -4.74 26.92 7.80
N ASN A 288 -4.12 27.85 8.55
CA ASN A 288 -2.67 28.05 8.51
C ASN A 288 -1.93 26.91 9.19
N GLU A 289 -2.38 26.47 10.37
CA GLU A 289 -1.79 25.29 11.01
C GLU A 289 -2.02 24.02 10.18
N MET A 290 -3.20 23.86 9.56
CA MET A 290 -3.43 22.72 8.67
C MET A 290 -2.42 22.70 7.52
N ARG A 291 -2.15 23.85 6.91
CA ARG A 291 -1.08 23.99 5.88
C ARG A 291 0.26 23.59 6.45
N ASP A 292 0.67 24.13 7.60
CA ASP A 292 1.96 23.82 8.22
C ASP A 292 2.12 22.32 8.56
N ASN A 293 1.05 21.71 9.06
CA ASN A 293 1.02 20.28 9.36
C ASN A 293 1.13 19.44 8.09
N VAL A 294 0.53 19.85 6.96
CA VAL A 294 0.69 19.18 5.67
C VAL A 294 2.13 19.29 5.16
N GLU A 295 2.71 20.49 5.16
CA GLU A 295 4.11 20.72 4.75
C GLU A 295 5.09 19.84 5.55
N PHE A 296 4.91 19.77 6.87
CA PHE A 296 5.75 18.89 7.69
C PHE A 296 5.42 17.40 7.50
N LEU A 297 4.15 17.04 7.29
CA LEU A 297 3.76 15.65 7.00
C LEU A 297 4.39 15.14 5.70
N GLU A 298 4.55 15.98 4.67
CA GLU A 298 5.25 15.60 3.44
C GLU A 298 6.71 15.21 3.73
N LEU A 299 7.40 15.93 4.61
CA LEU A 299 8.76 15.57 5.07
C LEU A 299 8.77 14.24 5.84
N VAL A 300 7.78 14.02 6.71
CA VAL A 300 7.61 12.77 7.47
C VAL A 300 7.41 11.60 6.50
N ILE A 301 6.48 11.73 5.55
CA ILE A 301 6.15 10.71 4.56
C ILE A 301 7.35 10.41 3.65
N ALA A 302 8.02 11.44 3.15
CA ALA A 302 9.22 11.28 2.33
C ALA A 302 10.31 10.52 3.10
N LYS A 303 10.56 10.88 4.36
CA LYS A 303 11.55 10.21 5.21
C LYS A 303 11.16 8.76 5.52
N TYR A 304 9.88 8.50 5.82
CA TYR A 304 9.32 7.18 6.05
C TYR A 304 9.58 6.25 4.85
N TYR A 305 9.08 6.63 3.68
CA TYR A 305 9.23 5.81 2.47
C TYR A 305 10.69 5.69 2.01
N GLN A 306 11.48 6.76 2.11
CA GLN A 306 12.90 6.70 1.78
C GLN A 306 13.64 5.67 2.64
N THR A 307 13.35 5.62 3.94
CA THR A 307 14.02 4.70 4.87
C THR A 307 13.54 3.26 4.65
N ALA A 308 12.23 3.05 4.52
CA ALA A 308 11.64 1.74 4.25
C ALA A 308 12.10 1.15 2.91
N LEU A 309 12.08 1.95 1.83
CA LEU A 309 12.52 1.51 0.51
C LEU A 309 14.02 1.24 0.45
N ASN A 310 14.84 1.99 1.19
CA ASN A 310 16.26 1.70 1.33
C ASN A 310 16.49 0.34 2.00
N ALA A 311 15.77 0.03 3.08
CA ALA A 311 15.90 -1.27 3.75
C ALA A 311 15.55 -2.44 2.82
N ILE A 312 14.47 -2.31 2.04
CA ILE A 312 14.10 -3.32 1.02
C ILE A 312 15.19 -3.41 -0.06
N SER A 313 15.63 -2.26 -0.60
CA SER A 313 16.58 -2.22 -1.74
C SER A 313 18.03 -2.56 -1.37
N MET A 314 18.45 -2.37 -0.11
CA MET A 314 19.78 -2.76 0.37
C MET A 314 19.96 -4.28 0.41
N ILE A 315 18.86 -5.01 0.50
CA ILE A 315 18.83 -6.46 0.53
C ILE A 315 18.63 -7.01 -0.90
N ASP A 316 17.76 -6.40 -1.71
CA ASP A 316 17.42 -6.84 -3.09
C ASP A 316 18.43 -6.42 -4.20
N ALA A 317 19.74 -6.39 -3.94
CA ALA A 317 20.74 -5.99 -4.95
C ALA A 317 21.16 -7.18 -5.84
N PRO A 318 20.26 -7.67 -6.74
CA PRO A 318 20.29 -7.28 -8.16
C PRO A 318 18.91 -6.96 -8.79
N ASN A 319 17.83 -6.90 -8.03
CA ASN A 319 16.48 -7.12 -8.55
C ASN A 319 15.61 -5.87 -8.77
N LEU A 320 16.12 -4.65 -8.56
CA LEU A 320 15.36 -3.43 -8.92
C LEU A 320 16.17 -2.16 -9.19
N ILE A 321 17.50 -2.21 -9.40
CA ILE A 321 18.31 -0.99 -9.61
C ILE A 321 19.40 -1.17 -10.69
N PRO A 322 19.29 -0.49 -11.85
CA PRO A 322 20.45 -0.05 -12.60
C PRO A 322 21.17 1.06 -11.80
N SER A 323 22.48 0.90 -11.66
CA SER A 323 23.42 1.91 -11.15
C SER A 323 23.06 3.34 -11.56
N LYS A 324 23.06 4.27 -10.60
CA LYS A 324 23.12 5.75 -10.72
C LYS A 324 22.95 6.35 -12.13
N THR A 325 21.80 6.14 -12.76
CA THR A 325 21.21 6.94 -13.86
C THR A 325 19.91 6.27 -14.26
N GLY A 326 18.76 6.83 -13.87
CA GLY A 326 17.43 6.30 -14.22
C GLY A 326 16.75 5.56 -13.06
N ARG A 327 16.07 6.31 -12.19
CA ARG A 327 15.30 5.80 -11.05
C ARG A 327 13.85 5.52 -11.48
N GLN A 328 13.34 4.31 -11.27
CA GLN A 328 11.90 4.02 -11.25
C GLN A 328 11.63 2.93 -10.21
N HIS A 329 11.07 3.33 -9.07
CA HIS A 329 10.55 2.40 -8.05
C HIS A 329 9.04 2.24 -8.23
N GLY A 330 8.56 1.00 -8.05
CA GLY A 330 7.14 0.65 -8.00
C GLY A 330 6.44 1.12 -6.72
N GLY A 331 6.48 2.42 -6.46
CA GLY A 331 5.60 3.12 -5.54
C GLY A 331 4.71 4.08 -6.32
N LEU A 332 3.47 4.28 -5.89
CA LEU A 332 2.52 5.22 -6.52
C LEU A 332 2.89 6.72 -6.27
N LEU A 333 4.17 7.07 -6.15
CA LEU A 333 4.67 8.45 -6.02
C LEU A 333 6.04 8.62 -6.71
N GLN A 334 6.28 9.79 -7.31
CA GLN A 334 7.62 10.18 -7.75
C GLN A 334 8.51 10.55 -6.54
N ILE A 335 9.84 10.51 -6.71
CA ILE A 335 10.83 10.81 -5.66
C ILE A 335 10.77 12.28 -5.20
N ASP A 336 10.18 13.17 -5.99
CA ASP A 336 10.02 14.60 -5.65
C ASP A 336 8.70 14.92 -4.95
N GLY A 337 7.92 13.91 -4.54
CA GLY A 337 6.67 14.11 -3.82
C GLY A 337 5.50 14.55 -4.69
N THR A 338 5.64 14.62 -6.02
CA THR A 338 4.46 14.82 -6.89
C THR A 338 3.60 13.55 -6.96
N PRO A 339 2.27 13.66 -6.76
CA PRO A 339 1.33 12.61 -7.14
C PRO A 339 1.40 12.38 -8.66
N TYR A 340 1.08 11.16 -9.11
CA TYR A 340 1.03 10.80 -10.54
C TYR A 340 0.21 11.76 -11.41
#